data_AF-A0A497R1A1-F1
#
_entry.id   AF-A0A497R1A1-F1
#
_cell.length_a   1.000
_cell.length_b   1.000
_cell.length_c   1.000
_cell.angle_alpha   90.00
_cell.angle_beta   90.00
_cell.angle_gamma   90.00
#
_symmetry.space_group_name_H-M   'P 1'
#
loop_
_entity.id
_entity.type
_entity.pdbx_description
1 polymer ?
#
loop_
_entity_poly.entity_id
_entity_poly.type
_entity_poly.pdbx_seq_one_letter_code
_entity_poly.pdbx_strand_id
1 'polypeptide(L)'
;MNLHKNGLQKRIFWRKVLRQARRANSKELRKALWDVRKELTNNQSAEEGANWKLYLREQAISNELKRRELLEWALKTGAEPSTKND
;
A
#
# COMPACT_ATOMS: atom_id res chain seq x y z
N MET A 1 -22.83 15.71 12.49
CA MET A 1 -21.88 15.28 11.42
C MET A 1 -21.24 13.95 11.80
N ASN A 2 -21.32 12.93 10.91
CA ASN A 2 -20.99 11.51 11.18
C ASN A 2 -19.48 11.17 11.06
N LEU A 3 -18.61 11.80 11.84
CA LEU A 3 -17.15 11.55 11.81
C LEU A 3 -16.79 10.07 12.10
N HIS A 4 -17.55 9.41 12.99
CA HIS A 4 -17.35 8.00 13.33
C HIS A 4 -17.63 7.03 12.16
N LYS A 5 -18.60 7.31 11.29
CA LYS A 5 -18.93 6.44 10.13
C LYS A 5 -17.82 6.47 9.08
N ASN A 6 -17.22 7.65 8.87
CA ASN A 6 -16.11 7.83 7.93
C ASN A 6 -14.83 7.12 8.40
N GLY A 7 -14.54 7.15 9.71
CA GLY A 7 -13.39 6.42 10.28
C GLY A 7 -13.50 4.90 10.12
N LEU A 8 -14.68 4.34 10.38
CA LEU A 8 -14.93 2.90 10.20
C LEU A 8 -14.80 2.48 8.73
N GLN A 9 -15.35 3.26 7.80
CA GLN A 9 -15.23 3.00 6.36
C GLN A 9 -13.77 3.02 5.89
N LYS A 10 -12.97 4.00 6.35
CA LYS A 10 -11.53 4.06 6.06
C LYS A 10 -10.80 2.82 6.55
N ARG A 11 -11.09 2.36 7.78
CA ARG A 11 -10.48 1.15 8.38
C ARG A 11 -10.86 -0.13 7.62
N ILE A 12 -12.14 -0.28 7.23
CA ILE A 12 -12.59 -1.43 6.44
C ILE A 12 -11.92 -1.45 5.07
N PHE A 13 -11.87 -0.30 4.40
CA PHE A 13 -11.21 -0.16 3.10
C PHE A 13 -9.72 -0.48 3.19
N TRP A 14 -9.01 0.08 4.18
CA TRP A 14 -7.60 -0.20 4.43
C TRP A 14 -7.32 -1.69 4.58
N ARG A 15 -8.12 -2.39 5.40
CA ARG A 15 -7.99 -3.86 5.57
C ARG A 15 -8.25 -4.64 4.28
N LYS A 16 -9.12 -4.14 3.40
CA LYS A 16 -9.36 -4.77 2.09
C LYS A 16 -8.14 -4.61 1.18
N VAL A 17 -7.61 -3.39 1.09
CA VAL A 17 -6.44 -3.06 0.25
C VAL A 17 -5.20 -3.84 0.71
N LEU A 18 -4.93 -3.89 2.02
CA LEU A 18 -3.81 -4.67 2.56
C LEU A 18 -3.90 -6.16 2.19
N ARG A 19 -5.10 -6.75 2.26
CA ARG A 19 -5.33 -8.15 1.86
C ARG A 19 -5.10 -8.36 0.36
N GLN A 20 -5.48 -7.40 -0.47
CA GLN A 20 -5.24 -7.46 -1.91
C GLN A 20 -3.74 -7.37 -2.23
N ALA A 21 -3.03 -6.40 -1.65
CA ALA A 21 -1.60 -6.24 -1.84
C ALA A 21 -0.81 -7.51 -1.46
N ARG A 22 -1.13 -8.12 -0.30
CA ARG A 22 -0.46 -9.35 0.16
C ARG A 22 -0.62 -10.56 -0.78
N ARG A 23 -1.72 -10.62 -1.53
CA ARG A 23 -2.00 -11.72 -2.48
C ARG A 23 -1.33 -11.54 -3.83
N ALA A 24 -1.01 -10.29 -4.21
CA ALA A 24 -0.38 -9.98 -5.48
C ALA A 24 1.11 -10.35 -5.47
N ASN A 25 1.66 -10.73 -6.63
CA ASN A 25 3.09 -10.93 -6.81
C ASN A 25 3.84 -9.60 -7.08
N SER A 26 5.17 -9.62 -7.05
CA SER A 26 6.00 -8.40 -7.21
C SER A 26 5.76 -7.68 -8.55
N LYS A 27 5.45 -8.41 -9.64
CA LYS A 27 5.14 -7.82 -10.96
C LYS A 27 3.78 -7.10 -10.93
N GLU A 28 2.77 -7.74 -10.35
CA GLU A 28 1.43 -7.15 -10.17
C GLU A 28 1.47 -5.93 -9.27
N LEU A 29 2.23 -5.98 -8.17
CA LEU A 29 2.41 -4.85 -7.25
C LEU A 29 3.06 -3.65 -7.93
N ARG A 30 4.11 -3.86 -8.73
CA ARG A 30 4.75 -2.78 -9.51
C ARG A 30 3.78 -2.14 -10.50
N LYS A 31 3.02 -2.94 -11.23
CA LYS A 31 1.99 -2.44 -12.15
C LYS A 31 0.91 -1.65 -11.40
N ALA A 32 0.37 -2.21 -10.32
CA ALA A 32 -0.66 -1.55 -9.53
C ALA A 32 -0.16 -0.23 -8.89
N LEU A 33 1.10 -0.19 -8.46
CA LEU A 33 1.71 1.04 -7.93
C LEU A 33 1.82 2.12 -9.01
N TRP A 34 2.24 1.74 -10.22
CA TRP A 34 2.30 2.64 -11.36
C TRP A 34 0.91 3.21 -11.71
N ASP A 35 -0.10 2.35 -11.81
CA ASP A 35 -1.47 2.74 -12.14
C ASP A 35 -2.03 3.70 -11.08
N VAL A 36 -1.86 3.40 -9.79
CA VAL A 36 -2.31 4.27 -8.70
C VAL A 36 -1.59 5.63 -8.72
N ARG A 37 -0.29 5.67 -8.98
CA ARG A 37 0.46 6.92 -9.08
C ARG A 37 0.03 7.76 -10.27
N LYS A 38 -0.21 7.13 -11.42
CA LYS A 38 -0.77 7.81 -12.59
C LYS A 38 -2.14 8.40 -12.29
N GLU A 39 -3.00 7.66 -11.60
CA GLU A 39 -4.30 8.16 -11.13
C GLU A 39 -4.14 9.32 -10.14
N LEU A 40 -3.19 9.27 -9.21
CA LEU A 40 -2.91 10.37 -8.27
C LEU A 40 -2.45 11.63 -9.00
N THR A 41 -1.54 11.50 -9.98
CA THR A 41 -1.06 12.63 -10.79
C THR A 41 -2.20 13.25 -11.60
N ASN A 42 -3.03 12.43 -12.23
CA ASN A 42 -4.16 12.93 -13.03
C ASN A 42 -5.26 13.58 -12.17
N ASN A 43 -5.38 13.17 -10.90
CA ASN A 43 -6.38 13.68 -9.95
C ASN A 43 -5.83 14.77 -9.01
N GLN A 44 -4.69 15.40 -9.32
CA GLN A 44 -4.12 16.49 -8.52
C GLN A 44 -5.06 17.70 -8.35
N SER A 45 -6.07 17.83 -9.21
CA SER A 45 -7.10 18.87 -9.19
C SER A 45 -8.43 18.48 -8.52
N ALA A 46 -8.60 17.21 -8.11
CA ALA A 46 -9.81 16.75 -7.44
C ALA A 46 -9.75 17.03 -5.93
N GLU A 47 -10.82 17.59 -5.37
CA GLU A 47 -10.96 17.93 -3.93
C GLU A 47 -10.34 16.88 -2.99
N GLU A 48 -9.64 17.34 -1.94
CA GLU A 48 -8.90 16.54 -0.95
C GLU A 48 -9.69 15.34 -0.37
N GLY A 49 -11.03 15.40 -0.40
CA GLY A 49 -11.93 14.34 0.05
C GLY A 49 -11.96 13.07 -0.82
N ALA A 50 -11.57 13.14 -2.10
CA ALA A 50 -11.59 11.98 -3.02
C ALA A 50 -10.28 11.18 -3.04
N ASN A 51 -9.16 11.79 -2.63
CA ASN A 51 -7.82 11.24 -2.82
C ASN A 51 -7.37 10.23 -1.75
N TRP A 52 -8.04 10.17 -0.59
CA TRP A 52 -7.59 9.29 0.51
C TRP A 52 -7.62 7.80 0.15
N LYS A 53 -8.52 7.36 -0.74
CA LYS A 53 -8.57 5.95 -1.18
C LYS A 53 -7.37 5.60 -2.04
N LEU A 54 -6.97 6.50 -2.94
CA LEU A 54 -5.79 6.33 -3.78
C LEU A 54 -4.51 6.36 -2.93
N TYR A 55 -4.43 7.29 -1.98
CA TYR A 55 -3.33 7.35 -1.02
C TYR A 55 -3.18 6.05 -0.22
N LEU A 56 -4.28 5.51 0.32
CA LEU A 56 -4.24 4.23 1.03
C LEU A 56 -3.85 3.07 0.10
N ARG A 57 -4.27 3.07 -1.16
CA ARG A 57 -3.81 2.05 -2.12
C ARG A 57 -2.30 2.15 -2.35
N GLU A 58 -1.78 3.35 -2.60
CA GLU A 58 -0.36 3.57 -2.82
C GLU A 58 0.47 3.08 -1.63
N GLN A 59 0.09 3.48 -0.42
CA GLN A 59 0.78 3.09 0.82
C GLN A 59 0.81 1.58 1.02
N ALA A 60 -0.33 0.89 0.84
CA ALA A 60 -0.38 -0.56 1.01
C ALA A 60 0.50 -1.30 -0.01
N ILE A 61 0.44 -0.88 -1.28
CA ILE A 61 1.18 -1.52 -2.37
C ILE A 61 2.68 -1.27 -2.20
N SER A 62 3.08 -0.03 -1.92
CA SER A 62 4.48 0.35 -1.74
C SER A 62 5.12 -0.39 -0.56
N ASN A 63 4.43 -0.48 0.57
CA ASN A 63 4.93 -1.19 1.74
C ASN A 63 5.08 -2.70 1.49
N GLU A 64 4.11 -3.32 0.81
CA GLU A 64 4.20 -4.74 0.48
C GLU A 64 5.31 -5.03 -0.54
N LEU A 65 5.49 -4.14 -1.53
CA LEU A 65 6.59 -4.25 -2.49
C LEU A 65 7.96 -4.14 -1.79
N LYS A 66 8.13 -3.12 -0.92
CA LYS A 66 9.34 -2.94 -0.11
C LYS A 66 9.64 -4.17 0.75
N ARG A 67 8.62 -4.73 1.42
CA ARG A 67 8.75 -5.94 2.22
C ARG A 67 9.26 -7.12 1.39
N ARG A 68 8.73 -7.31 0.18
CA ARG A 68 9.16 -8.38 -0.74
C ARG A 68 10.58 -8.17 -1.24
N GLU A 69 10.94 -6.95 -1.61
CA GLU A 69 12.30 -6.61 -2.05
C GLU A 69 13.33 -6.85 -0.95
N LEU A 70 12.98 -6.52 0.31
CA LEU A 70 13.83 -6.84 1.47
C LEU A 70 13.98 -8.35 1.69
N LEU A 71 12.90 -9.13 1.53
CA LEU A 71 12.97 -10.59 1.63
C LEU A 71 13.79 -11.20 0.49
N GLU A 72 13.59 -10.76 -0.75
CA GLU A 72 14.38 -11.20 -1.90
C GLU A 72 15.86 -10.86 -1.72
N TRP A 73 16.16 -9.67 -1.16
CA TRP A 73 17.52 -9.27 -0.83
C TRP A 73 18.13 -10.18 0.26
N ALA A 74 17.41 -10.39 1.37
CA ALA A 74 17.87 -11.25 2.47
C ALA A 74 18.16 -12.68 2.01
N LEU A 75 17.30 -13.24 1.16
CA LEU A 75 17.50 -14.56 0.55
C LEU A 75 18.73 -14.62 -0.37
N LYS A 76 19.04 -13.53 -1.08
CA LYS A 76 20.21 -13.45 -1.98
C LYS A 76 21.52 -13.28 -1.22
N THR A 77 21.52 -12.54 -0.11
CA THR A 77 22.73 -12.20 0.65
C THR A 77 23.00 -13.14 1.82
N GLY A 78 22.04 -14.00 2.18
CA GLY A 78 22.12 -14.81 3.39
C GLY A 78 22.00 -13.99 4.68
N ALA A 79 21.57 -12.72 4.57
CA ALA A 79 21.37 -11.87 5.73
C ALA A 79 20.14 -12.34 6.51
N GLU A 80 20.34 -12.75 7.75
CA GLU A 80 19.21 -12.98 8.66
C GLU A 80 18.53 -11.64 8.96
N PRO A 81 17.19 -11.58 8.95
CA PRO A 81 16.49 -10.38 9.38
C PRO A 81 16.88 -10.11 10.84
N SER A 82 17.55 -8.98 11.08
CA SER A 82 17.89 -8.49 12.41
C SER A 82 16.62 -8.41 13.25
N THR A 83 16.32 -9.44 14.04
CA THR A 83 15.29 -9.43 15.08
C THR A 83 15.77 -8.53 16.21
N LYS A 84 15.71 -7.21 16.02
CA LYS A 84 15.72 -6.30 17.16
C LYS A 84 14.35 -6.41 17.80
N ASN A 85 14.27 -7.26 18.82
CA ASN A 85 13.24 -7.22 19.84
C ASN A 85 13.60 -6.03 20.74
N ASP A 86 13.00 -4.87 20.48
CA ASP A 86 12.96 -3.74 21.43
C ASP A 86 11.52 -3.57 21.93
#